data_AF-A0A7J6JA93-F1
#
_entry.id   AF-A0A7J6JA93-F1
#
_cell.length_a   1.000
_cell.length_b   1.000
_cell.length_c   1.000
_cell.angle_alpha   90.00
_cell.angle_beta   90.00
_cell.angle_gamma   90.00
#
_symmetry.space_group_name_H-M   'P 1'
#
loop_
_entity.id
_entity.type
_entity.pdbx_description
1 polymer ?
#
loop_
_entity_poly.entity_id
_entity_poly.type
_entity_poly.pdbx_seq_one_letter_code
_entity_poly.pdbx_strand_id
1 'polypeptide(L)'
;MGCYLSVLSRFLAARVSRSPFNLAASRTVTQSFTSTQFPSIARMADQILDQVRDLAEGQIDFEGQKLADLLATLVLSASGALAFLVGFFLQDIKLAVYIGLAGTALTFLLVVPPWPFYKRHPVKWLESNGTGIRNVATIEKSG
;
A
#
# COMPACT_ATOMS: atom_id res chain seq x y z
N MET A 1 -18.05 -55.82 -10.99
CA MET A 1 -18.50 -55.42 -9.64
C MET A 1 -18.54 -56.65 -8.76
N GLY A 2 -17.72 -56.76 -7.70
CA GLY A 2 -17.87 -57.88 -6.76
C GLY A 2 -16.65 -58.31 -5.92
N CYS A 3 -15.43 -57.81 -6.18
CA CYS A 3 -14.23 -58.29 -5.45
C CYS A 3 -13.53 -57.23 -4.58
N TYR A 4 -13.79 -55.94 -4.77
CA TYR A 4 -13.16 -54.89 -3.96
C TYR A 4 -13.88 -54.62 -2.62
N LEU A 5 -15.14 -55.05 -2.48
CA LEU A 5 -15.92 -54.81 -1.25
C LEU A 5 -15.57 -55.76 -0.09
N SER A 6 -14.84 -56.86 -0.34
CA SER A 6 -14.51 -57.85 0.70
C SER A 6 -13.17 -57.60 1.41
N VAL A 7 -12.28 -56.78 0.83
CA VAL A 7 -10.98 -56.44 1.46
C VAL A 7 -11.12 -55.29 2.45
N LEU A 8 -12.13 -54.43 2.26
CA LEU A 8 -12.38 -53.27 3.12
C LEU A 8 -12.94 -53.64 4.52
N SER A 9 -13.53 -54.84 4.67
CA SER A 9 -14.14 -55.28 5.93
C SER A 9 -13.11 -55.88 6.91
N ARG A 10 -11.98 -56.41 6.43
CA ARG A 10 -10.96 -57.06 7.27
C ARG A 10 -9.88 -56.13 7.82
N PHE A 11 -9.82 -54.88 7.36
CA PHE A 11 -8.90 -53.88 7.89
C PHE A 11 -9.49 -53.03 9.04
N LEU A 12 -10.80 -53.06 9.23
CA LEU A 12 -11.50 -52.34 10.31
C LEU A 12 -11.39 -53.03 11.69
N ALA A 13 -10.75 -54.20 11.78
CA ALA A 13 -10.69 -55.03 12.99
C ALA A 13 -9.28 -55.20 13.60
N ALA A 14 -8.29 -54.38 13.23
CA ALA A 14 -7.00 -54.34 13.91
C ALA A 14 -6.85 -53.14 14.87
N ARG A 15 -7.99 -52.61 15.34
CA ARG A 15 -8.05 -51.67 16.46
C ARG A 15 -7.99 -52.46 17.76
N VAL A 16 -6.77 -52.78 18.22
CA VAL A 16 -6.37 -52.93 19.63
C VAL A 16 -4.87 -53.21 19.64
N SER A 17 -4.06 -52.21 20.00
CA SER A 17 -3.01 -52.40 21.01
C SER A 17 -2.40 -51.05 21.41
N ARG A 18 -2.82 -50.61 22.59
CA ARG A 18 -2.11 -49.86 23.62
C ARG A 18 -0.82 -49.10 23.25
N SER A 19 -0.91 -47.81 23.52
CA SER A 19 -0.11 -47.03 24.49
C SER A 19 0.60 -45.80 23.90
N PRO A 20 0.58 -44.66 24.62
CA PRO A 20 1.05 -43.38 24.12
C PRO A 20 2.55 -43.28 24.37
N PHE A 21 3.36 -43.44 23.32
CA PHE A 21 4.78 -43.10 23.40
C PHE A 21 4.99 -41.75 22.73
N ASN A 22 5.24 -40.77 23.59
CA ASN A 22 5.64 -39.40 23.29
C ASN A 22 6.49 -39.28 22.03
N LEU A 23 5.97 -38.60 21.01
CA LEU A 23 6.75 -38.08 19.88
C LEU A 23 6.49 -36.58 19.69
N ALA A 24 6.33 -35.87 20.81
CA ALA A 24 6.40 -34.42 20.89
C ALA A 24 7.86 -33.97 21.04
N ALA A 25 8.73 -34.30 20.08
CA ALA A 25 10.13 -33.91 20.13
C ALA A 25 10.84 -34.04 18.77
N SER A 26 10.33 -33.44 17.68
CA SER A 26 11.13 -33.23 16.45
C SER A 26 10.50 -32.31 15.39
N ARG A 27 9.76 -31.26 15.79
CA ARG A 27 9.33 -30.20 14.85
C ARG A 27 9.55 -28.79 15.38
N THR A 28 10.63 -28.60 16.13
CA THR A 28 10.97 -27.29 16.72
C THR A 28 12.48 -27.01 16.59
N VAL A 29 13.08 -27.38 15.47
CA VAL A 29 14.49 -27.04 15.17
C VAL A 29 14.66 -26.40 13.79
N THR A 30 13.60 -26.31 12.98
CA THR A 30 13.67 -25.73 11.62
C THR A 30 12.78 -24.50 11.45
N GLN A 31 12.76 -23.59 12.44
CA GLN A 31 12.18 -22.24 12.26
C GLN A 31 13.06 -21.10 12.79
N SER A 32 14.27 -21.37 13.28
CA SER A 32 15.16 -20.39 13.90
C SER A 32 16.41 -20.08 13.06
N PHE A 33 16.33 -20.18 11.72
CA PHE A 33 17.48 -19.92 10.84
C PHE A 33 17.15 -19.03 9.63
N THR A 34 16.31 -18.01 9.85
CA THR A 34 16.32 -16.78 9.05
C THR A 34 16.40 -15.56 9.95
N SER A 35 17.21 -15.65 11.01
CA SER A 35 17.71 -14.48 11.72
C SER A 35 19.18 -14.27 11.36
N THR A 36 19.49 -14.16 10.08
CA THR A 36 20.75 -13.56 9.65
C THR A 36 20.65 -12.08 10.01
N GLN A 37 21.06 -11.78 11.25
CA GLN A 37 22.02 -10.75 11.59
C GLN A 37 22.63 -10.06 10.34
N PHE A 38 21.87 -9.15 9.75
CA PHE A 38 22.36 -8.11 8.86
C PHE A 38 22.64 -6.88 9.73
N PRO A 39 23.75 -6.15 9.47
CA PRO A 39 24.24 -5.12 10.37
C PRO A 39 23.15 -4.07 10.60
N SER A 40 23.11 -3.51 11.82
CA SER A 40 22.19 -2.48 12.31
C SER A 40 21.79 -1.39 11.31
N ILE A 41 22.63 -1.10 10.32
CA ILE A 41 22.40 -0.16 9.21
C ILE A 41 21.25 -0.61 8.28
N ALA A 42 21.13 -1.91 7.97
CA ALA A 42 20.08 -2.42 7.07
C ALA A 42 18.70 -2.28 7.71
N ARG A 43 18.55 -2.59 9.00
CA ARG A 43 17.28 -2.40 9.73
C ARG A 43 16.88 -0.93 9.86
N MET A 44 17.86 -0.03 10.03
CA MET A 44 17.60 1.41 10.04
C MET A 44 17.18 1.91 8.66
N ALA A 45 17.80 1.40 7.59
CA ALA A 45 17.41 1.71 6.21
C ALA A 45 15.99 1.21 5.92
N ASP A 46 15.64 -0.03 6.31
CA ASP A 46 14.29 -0.58 6.16
C ASP A 46 13.26 0.22 6.96
N GLN A 47 13.58 0.65 8.19
CA GLN A 47 12.71 1.52 8.99
C GLN A 47 12.49 2.91 8.38
N ILE A 48 13.54 3.52 7.83
CA ILE A 48 13.43 4.79 7.10
C ILE A 48 12.63 4.58 5.82
N LEU A 49 12.84 3.46 5.12
CA LEU A 49 12.10 3.13 3.91
C LEU A 49 10.61 2.93 4.23
N ASP A 50 10.28 2.25 5.33
CA ASP A 50 8.91 2.06 5.79
C ASP A 50 8.28 3.38 6.26
N GLN A 51 9.03 4.28 6.93
CA GLN A 51 8.55 5.62 7.27
C GLN A 51 8.29 6.49 6.04
N VAL A 52 9.20 6.47 5.06
CA VAL A 52 9.04 7.16 3.78
C VAL A 52 7.89 6.55 3.01
N ARG A 53 7.75 5.22 3.06
CA ARG A 53 6.66 4.49 2.43
C ARG A 53 5.33 4.80 3.11
N ASP A 54 5.21 4.89 4.43
CA ASP A 54 3.99 5.37 5.10
C ASP A 54 3.70 6.86 4.80
N LEU A 55 4.76 7.67 4.65
CA LEU A 55 4.65 9.05 4.16
C LEU A 55 4.23 9.11 2.68
N ALA A 56 4.58 8.13 1.86
CA ALA A 56 4.19 8.06 0.45
C ALA A 56 2.85 7.36 0.21
N GLU A 57 2.54 6.38 1.03
CA GLU A 57 1.44 5.42 0.91
C GLU A 57 0.29 5.79 1.84
N GLY A 58 0.46 6.79 2.71
CA GLY A 58 -0.61 7.35 3.52
C GLY A 58 -1.70 7.87 2.59
N GLN A 59 -2.73 7.04 2.46
CA GLN A 59 -4.00 7.19 1.76
C GLN A 59 -4.08 8.51 0.98
N ILE A 60 -3.91 8.47 -0.35
CA ILE A 60 -4.04 9.62 -1.25
C ILE A 60 -5.35 10.34 -0.91
N ASP A 61 -5.22 11.46 -0.20
CA ASP A 61 -6.33 12.32 0.18
C ASP A 61 -6.79 13.04 -1.10
N PHE A 62 -8.09 12.98 -1.40
CA PHE A 62 -8.66 13.61 -2.59
C PHE A 62 -8.38 15.12 -2.62
N GLU A 63 -8.37 15.76 -1.44
CA GLU A 63 -8.03 17.18 -1.33
C GLU A 63 -6.54 17.43 -1.57
N GLY A 64 -5.66 16.54 -1.08
CA GLY A 64 -4.22 16.60 -1.35
C GLY A 64 -3.90 16.50 -2.83
N GLN A 65 -4.58 15.60 -3.55
CA GLN A 65 -4.42 15.45 -5.00
C GLN A 65 -4.88 16.70 -5.77
N LYS A 66 -6.01 17.31 -5.39
CA LYS A 66 -6.53 18.53 -6.03
C LYS A 66 -5.62 19.74 -5.77
N LEU A 67 -5.09 19.88 -4.55
CA LEU A 67 -4.14 20.94 -4.21
C LEU A 67 -2.83 20.79 -4.99
N ALA A 68 -2.32 19.56 -5.11
CA ALA A 68 -1.13 19.27 -5.90
C ALA A 68 -1.33 19.63 -7.39
N ASP A 69 -2.49 19.31 -7.96
CA ASP A 69 -2.83 19.63 -9.35
C ASP A 69 -2.96 21.15 -9.60
N LEU A 70 -3.58 21.87 -8.65
CA LEU A 70 -3.70 23.34 -8.70
C LEU A 70 -2.32 23.98 -8.61
N LEU A 71 -1.48 23.56 -7.66
CA LEU A 71 -0.12 24.05 -7.50
C LEU A 71 0.73 23.76 -8.74
N ALA A 72 0.66 22.54 -9.29
CA ALA A 72 1.36 22.18 -10.52
C ALA A 72 1.01 23.14 -11.65
N THR A 73 -0.29 23.30 -11.91
CA THR A 73 -0.80 24.17 -12.98
C THR A 73 -0.39 25.63 -12.76
N LEU A 74 -0.55 26.15 -11.53
CA LEU A 74 -0.25 27.54 -11.20
C LEU A 74 1.25 27.84 -11.31
N VAL A 75 2.10 27.01 -10.72
CA VAL A 75 3.56 27.23 -10.73
C VAL A 75 4.12 27.05 -12.14
N LEU A 76 3.70 26.00 -12.86
CA LEU A 76 4.21 25.73 -14.20
C LEU A 76 3.74 26.80 -15.20
N SER A 77 2.48 27.21 -15.16
CA SER A 77 1.97 28.30 -16.01
C SER A 77 2.63 29.65 -15.70
N ALA A 78 2.80 29.99 -14.42
CA ALA A 78 3.49 31.21 -14.01
C ALA A 78 4.96 31.20 -14.46
N SER A 79 5.66 30.08 -14.29
CA SER A 79 7.06 29.96 -14.73
C SER A 79 7.21 30.05 -16.26
N GLY A 80 6.27 29.47 -17.03
CA GLY A 80 6.23 29.58 -18.48
C GLY A 80 5.99 31.01 -18.95
N ALA A 81 5.04 31.72 -18.32
CA ALA A 81 4.78 33.12 -18.62
C ALA A 81 5.99 34.01 -18.30
N LEU A 82 6.65 33.79 -17.15
CA LEU A 82 7.87 34.50 -16.77
C LEU A 82 9.04 34.20 -17.72
N ALA A 83 9.26 32.94 -18.06
CA ALA A 83 10.30 32.54 -19.01
C ALA A 83 10.09 33.19 -20.38
N PHE A 84 8.84 33.27 -20.84
CA PHE A 84 8.49 33.92 -22.09
C PHE A 84 8.72 35.44 -22.04
N LEU A 85 8.22 36.12 -21.01
CA LEU A 85 8.39 37.57 -20.85
C LEU A 85 9.87 37.95 -20.76
N VAL A 86 10.63 37.30 -19.89
CA VAL A 86 12.07 37.57 -19.71
C VAL A 86 12.85 37.25 -20.97
N GLY A 87 12.59 36.10 -21.59
CA GLY A 87 13.21 35.70 -22.86
C GLY A 87 12.92 36.68 -23.99
N PHE A 88 11.70 37.23 -24.04
CA PHE A 88 11.29 38.20 -25.02
C PHE A 88 12.03 39.54 -24.85
N PHE A 89 12.12 40.07 -23.63
CA PHE A 89 12.81 41.34 -23.38
C PHE A 89 14.32 41.25 -23.56
N LEU A 90 14.95 40.14 -23.17
CA LEU A 90 16.41 39.98 -23.24
C LEU A 90 16.88 39.38 -24.58
N GLN A 91 15.96 38.92 -25.43
CA GLN A 91 16.24 38.19 -26.69
C GLN A 91 17.22 37.01 -26.54
N ASP A 92 17.36 36.46 -25.33
CA ASP A 92 18.23 35.32 -25.06
C ASP A 92 17.40 34.08 -24.71
N ILE A 93 17.40 33.11 -25.65
CA ILE A 93 16.66 31.86 -25.51
C ILE A 93 17.24 30.96 -24.41
N LYS A 94 18.55 31.06 -24.12
CA LYS A 94 19.18 30.23 -23.08
C LYS A 94 18.65 30.61 -21.71
N LEU A 95 18.49 31.91 -21.45
CA LEU A 95 17.98 32.44 -20.20
C LEU A 95 16.51 32.04 -19.99
N ALA A 96 15.69 32.11 -21.05
CA ALA A 96 14.32 31.60 -21.03
C ALA A 96 14.25 30.11 -20.67
N VAL A 97 15.11 29.29 -21.28
CA VAL A 97 15.18 27.84 -20.99
C VAL A 97 15.63 27.58 -19.56
N TYR A 98 16.61 28.32 -19.02
CA TYR A 98 17.03 28.16 -17.62
C TYR A 98 15.90 28.49 -16.65
N ILE A 99 15.12 29.54 -16.91
CA ILE A 99 13.95 29.90 -16.08
C ILE A 99 12.88 28.81 -16.17
N GLY A 100 12.59 28.31 -17.38
CA GLY A 100 11.63 27.22 -17.57
C GLY A 100 12.05 25.93 -16.86
N LEU A 101 13.33 25.56 -16.94
CA LEU A 101 13.88 24.39 -16.25
C LEU A 101 13.87 24.57 -14.73
N ALA A 102 14.23 25.76 -14.24
CA ALA A 102 14.15 26.08 -12.82
C ALA A 102 12.70 26.00 -12.31
N GLY A 103 11.74 26.55 -13.06
CA GLY A 103 10.31 26.47 -12.73
C GLY A 103 9.78 25.04 -12.75
N THR A 104 10.19 24.24 -13.74
CA THR A 104 9.79 22.83 -13.84
C THR A 104 10.38 22.00 -12.69
N ALA A 105 11.65 22.20 -12.35
CA ALA A 105 12.30 21.54 -11.21
C ALA A 105 11.63 21.92 -9.89
N LEU A 106 11.25 23.20 -9.72
CA LEU A 106 10.49 23.67 -8.57
C LEU A 106 9.13 22.97 -8.47
N THR A 107 8.39 22.87 -9.59
CA THR A 107 7.11 22.17 -9.64
C THR A 107 7.26 20.70 -9.22
N PHE A 108 8.27 20.00 -9.74
CA PHE A 108 8.54 18.63 -9.34
C PHE A 108 8.82 18.52 -7.84
N LEU A 109 9.61 19.43 -7.28
CA LEU A 109 9.88 19.44 -5.83
C LEU A 109 8.61 19.71 -5.01
N LEU A 110 7.67 20.52 -5.49
CA LEU A 110 6.45 20.85 -4.75
C LEU A 110 5.35 19.79 -4.86
N VAL A 111 5.32 19.02 -5.96
CA VAL A 111 4.23 18.09 -6.29
C VAL A 111 4.60 16.63 -6.05
N VAL A 112 5.85 16.23 -6.33
CA VAL A 112 6.30 14.83 -6.26
C VAL A 112 6.41 14.30 -4.83
N PRO A 113 7.11 14.97 -3.91
CA PRO A 113 7.12 14.50 -2.53
C PRO A 113 5.73 14.71 -1.92
N PRO A 114 5.16 13.67 -1.28
CA PRO A 114 3.90 13.76 -0.57
C PRO A 114 4.11 14.54 0.73
N TRP A 115 4.13 15.87 0.62
CA TRP A 115 4.34 16.76 1.75
C TRP A 115 3.27 16.51 2.83
N PRO A 116 3.63 16.55 4.13
CA PRO A 116 2.69 16.34 5.23
C PRO A 116 1.56 17.38 5.29
N PHE A 117 1.67 18.50 4.57
CA PHE A 117 0.58 19.47 4.39
C PHE A 117 -0.61 18.90 3.59
N TYR A 118 -0.37 17.96 2.68
CA TYR A 118 -1.43 17.35 1.85
C TYR A 118 -2.27 16.30 2.60
N LYS A 119 -1.92 15.94 3.85
CA LYS A 119 -2.56 14.86 4.63
C LYS A 119 -3.42 15.36 5.80
N ARG A 120 -3.89 16.60 5.78
CA ARG A 120 -4.58 17.20 6.94
C ARG A 120 -6.05 16.79 7.09
N HIS A 121 -6.65 16.12 6.12
CA HIS A 121 -8.08 15.79 6.15
C HIS A 121 -8.32 14.28 6.00
N PRO A 122 -8.35 13.50 7.11
CA PRO A 122 -8.67 12.08 7.02
C PRO A 122 -10.07 11.89 6.43
N VAL A 123 -10.15 11.18 5.31
CA VAL A 123 -11.40 10.84 4.62
C VAL A 123 -12.28 10.04 5.58
N LYS A 124 -13.33 10.67 6.10
CA LYS A 124 -14.34 10.01 6.94
C LYS A 124 -15.22 9.14 6.04
N TRP A 125 -14.91 7.86 5.97
CA TRP A 125 -15.79 6.88 5.34
C TRP A 125 -17.12 6.85 6.09
N LEU A 126 -18.22 7.12 5.38
CA LEU A 126 -19.55 6.85 5.91
C LEU A 126 -19.67 5.34 6.07
N GLU A 127 -19.90 4.88 7.31
CA GLU A 127 -20.24 3.49 7.56
C GLU A 127 -21.41 3.09 6.66
N SER A 128 -21.25 2.00 5.93
CA SER A 128 -22.36 1.38 5.19
C SER A 128 -23.46 1.11 6.20
N ASN A 129 -24.52 1.92 6.19
CA ASN A 129 -25.71 1.68 6.99
C ASN A 129 -26.32 0.35 6.53
N GLY A 130 -25.91 -0.74 7.18
CA GLY A 130 -26.44 -2.10 7.01
C GLY A 130 -27.92 -2.25 7.37
N THR A 131 -28.61 -1.12 7.60
CA THR A 131 -30.05 -1.00 7.80
C THR A 131 -30.85 -1.54 6.61
N GLY A 132 -30.29 -1.53 5.39
CA GLY A 132 -30.96 -2.10 4.20
C GLY A 132 -31.05 -3.64 4.20
N ILE A 133 -30.04 -4.34 4.72
CA ILE A 133 -29.95 -5.81 4.65
C ILE A 133 -30.80 -6.49 5.73
N ARG A 134 -30.95 -5.87 6.91
CA ARG A 134 -31.76 -6.41 8.02
C ARG A 134 -33.25 -6.48 7.69
N ASN A 135 -33.75 -5.50 6.92
CA ASN A 135 -35.14 -5.46 6.51
C ASN A 135 -35.43 -6.53 5.43
N VAL A 136 -34.51 -6.78 4.50
CA VAL A 136 -34.67 -7.81 3.47
C VAL A 136 -34.64 -9.22 4.06
N ALA A 137 -33.72 -9.51 4.99
CA ALA A 137 -33.64 -10.81 5.66
C ALA A 137 -34.86 -11.10 6.56
N THR A 138 -35.60 -10.07 6.99
CA THR A 138 -36.84 -10.25 7.76
C THR A 138 -38.04 -10.51 6.85
N ILE A 139 -38.05 -9.96 5.62
CA ILE A 139 -39.14 -10.13 4.64
C ILE A 139 -39.11 -11.55 4.03
N GLU A 140 -37.93 -12.10 3.74
CA GLU A 140 -37.79 -13.46 3.19
C GLU A 140 -38.27 -14.55 4.16
N LYS A 141 -38.14 -14.33 5.47
CA LYS A 141 -38.55 -15.32 6.49
C LYS A 141 -40.05 -15.30 6.81
N SER A 142 -40.82 -14.39 6.21
CA SER A 142 -42.24 -14.19 6.51
C SER A 142 -43.17 -14.48 5.32
N GLY A 143 -42.64 -15.05 4.23
CA GLY A 143 -43.39 -15.49 3.04
C GLY A 143 -43.59 -16.99 2.98
#